data_AF-A0A7X1KJU5-F1
#
_entry.id   AF-A0A7X1KJU5-F1
#
_cell.length_a   1.000
_cell.length_b   1.000
_cell.length_c   1.000
_cell.angle_alpha   90.00
_cell.angle_beta   90.00
_cell.angle_gamma   90.00
#
_symmetry.space_group_name_H-M   'P 1'
#
loop_
_entity.id
_entity.type
_entity.pdbx_description
1 polymer ?
#
loop_
_entity_poly.entity_id
_entity_poly.type
_entity_poly.pdbx_seq_one_letter_code
_entity_poly.pdbx_strand_id
1 'polypeptide(L)' 'MSPHAIAVKAIEAAIETMLLPGAGEIEEAKAETTIVNYFSILVISSDEFKHYCERVRRIVERRKEAA' A
#
# COMPACT_ATOMS: atom_id res chain seq x y z
N MET A 1 2.62 -20.08 7.67
CA MET A 1 1.94 -18.81 7.30
C MET A 1 1.27 -19.02 5.95
N SER A 2 0.04 -18.53 5.74
CA SER A 2 -0.64 -18.60 4.44
C SER A 2 -0.06 -17.56 3.46
N PRO A 3 -0.13 -17.79 2.13
CA PRO A 3 0.27 -16.80 1.13
C PRO A 3 -0.41 -15.45 1.33
N HIS A 4 -1.70 -15.49 1.69
CA HIS A 4 -2.49 -14.32 2.03
C HIS A 4 -1.91 -13.53 3.22
N ALA A 5 -1.56 -14.20 4.32
CA ALA A 5 -0.96 -13.53 5.48
C ALA A 5 0.41 -12.91 5.17
N ILE A 6 1.17 -13.47 4.21
CA ILE A 6 2.43 -12.88 3.74
C ILE A 6 2.14 -11.62 2.93
N ALA A 7 1.15 -11.64 2.04
CA ALA A 7 0.76 -10.49 1.24
C ALA A 7 0.28 -9.33 2.10
N VAL A 8 -0.60 -9.58 3.08
CA VAL A 8 -1.09 -8.56 4.02
C VAL A 8 0.08 -7.87 4.72
N LYS A 9 1.02 -8.65 5.28
CA LYS A 9 2.21 -8.09 5.95
C LYS A 9 3.10 -7.28 5.01
N ALA A 10 3.30 -7.76 3.78
CA ALA A 10 4.14 -7.05 2.80
C ALA A 10 3.51 -5.73 2.36
N ILE A 11 2.18 -5.71 2.15
CA ILE A 11 1.43 -4.49 1.81
C ILE A 11 1.45 -3.52 2.98
N GLU A 12 1.19 -3.99 4.20
CA GLU A 12 1.22 -3.16 5.41
C GLU A 12 2.60 -2.53 5.62
N ALA A 13 3.68 -3.32 5.51
CA ALA A 13 5.03 -2.81 5.60
C ALA A 13 5.33 -1.75 4.51
N ALA A 14 4.86 -1.95 3.27
CA ALA A 14 5.04 -0.96 2.22
C ALA A 14 4.29 0.36 2.52
N ILE A 15 3.05 0.27 3.00
CA ILE A 15 2.26 1.44 3.39
C ILE A 15 2.88 2.17 4.60
N GLU A 16 3.43 1.44 5.58
CA GLU A 16 4.12 2.03 6.73
C GLU A 16 5.33 2.86 6.33
N THR A 17 6.07 2.45 5.28
CA THR A 17 7.19 3.27 4.79
C THR A 17 6.76 4.65 4.28
N MET A 18 5.51 4.79 3.82
CA MET A 18 4.96 6.08 3.40
C MET A 18 4.72 7.05 4.57
N LEU A 19 4.73 6.57 5.81
CA LEU A 19 4.53 7.40 7.01
C LEU A 19 5.85 7.94 7.58
N LEU A 20 6.99 7.53 7.02
CA LEU A 20 8.30 7.97 7.49
C LEU A 20 8.56 9.44 7.11
N PRO A 21 9.28 10.19 7.94
CA PRO A 21 9.73 11.54 7.58
C PRO A 21 10.54 11.51 6.27
N GLY A 22 10.15 12.35 5.31
CA GLY A 22 10.80 12.41 3.98
C GLY A 22 10.27 11.40 2.96
N ALA A 23 9.26 10.58 3.30
CA ALA A 23 8.60 9.70 2.35
C ALA A 23 7.91 10.49 1.22
N GLY A 24 8.21 10.11 -0.02
CA GLY A 24 7.84 10.82 -1.24
C GLY A 24 7.11 9.92 -2.24
N GLU A 25 7.32 10.21 -3.51
CA GLU A 25 6.71 9.47 -4.63
C GLU A 25 7.24 8.03 -4.73
N ILE A 26 8.46 7.76 -4.24
CA ILE A 26 9.10 6.45 -4.30
C ILE A 26 8.37 5.45 -3.39
N GLU A 27 8.08 5.84 -2.15
CA GLU A 27 7.38 5.01 -1.17
C GLU A 27 5.93 4.75 -1.60
N GLU A 28 5.29 5.75 -2.21
CA GLU A 28 3.96 5.62 -2.82
C GLU A 28 3.97 4.60 -3.95
N ALA A 29 4.88 4.74 -4.93
CA ALA A 29 4.99 3.81 -6.05
C ALA A 29 5.29 2.37 -5.59
N LYS A 30 6.10 2.22 -4.53
CA LYS A 30 6.39 0.90 -3.93
C LYS A 30 5.13 0.28 -3.30
N ALA A 31 4.35 1.06 -2.54
CA ALA A 31 3.11 0.58 -1.96
C ALA A 31 2.11 0.16 -3.05
N GLU A 32 1.89 1.01 -4.06
CA GLU A 32 1.00 0.71 -5.19
C GLU A 32 1.43 -0.53 -5.95
N THR A 33 2.71 -0.64 -6.31
CA THR A 33 3.26 -1.80 -7.00
C THR A 33 3.08 -3.08 -6.20
N THR A 34 3.30 -3.02 -4.88
CA THR A 34 3.12 -4.18 -3.99
C THR A 34 1.66 -4.63 -3.96
N ILE A 35 0.71 -3.71 -3.84
CA ILE A 35 -0.74 -3.99 -3.85
C ILE A 35 -1.15 -4.61 -5.19
N VAL A 36 -0.76 -4.01 -6.32
CA VAL A 36 -1.08 -4.49 -7.66
C VAL A 36 -0.50 -5.88 -7.92
N ASN A 37 0.73 -6.15 -7.48
CA ASN A 37 1.36 -7.45 -7.66
C ASN A 37 0.57 -8.55 -6.97
N TYR A 38 0.19 -8.37 -5.69
CA TYR A 38 -0.57 -9.39 -4.95
C TYR A 38 -2.00 -9.57 -5.46
N PHE A 39 -2.63 -8.51 -5.96
CA PHE A 39 -3.93 -8.61 -6.61
C PHE A 39 -3.84 -9.37 -7.94
N SER A 40 -2.81 -9.08 -8.75
CA SER A 40 -2.61 -9.70 -10.07
C SER A 40 -2.36 -11.20 -9.99
N ILE A 41 -1.78 -11.69 -8.89
CA ILE A 41 -1.60 -13.12 -8.62
C ILE A 41 -2.72 -13.73 -7.76
N LEU A 42 -3.85 -13.03 -7.60
CA LEU A 42 -5.06 -13.48 -6.91
C LEU A 42 -4.86 -13.85 -5.43
N VAL A 43 -3.87 -13.25 -4.76
CA VAL A 43 -3.58 -13.51 -3.33
C VAL A 43 -4.44 -12.64 -2.41
N ILE A 44 -4.90 -11.49 -2.89
CA ILE A 44 -5.87 -10.61 -2.21
C ILE A 44 -7.12 -10.44 -3.08
N SER A 45 -8.27 -10.22 -2.45
CA SER A 45 -9.55 -9.98 -3.12
C SER A 45 -9.66 -8.56 -3.70
N SER A 46 -10.70 -8.32 -4.52
CA SER A 46 -11.00 -6.98 -5.03
C SER A 46 -11.35 -5.98 -3.93
N ASP A 47 -12.02 -6.44 -2.86
CA ASP A 47 -12.38 -5.60 -1.72
C ASP A 47 -11.14 -5.16 -0.95
N GLU A 48 -10.18 -6.07 -0.77
CA GLU A 48 -8.90 -5.77 -0.12
C GLU A 48 -8.03 -4.87 -0.99
N PHE A 49 -7.96 -5.14 -2.29
CA PHE A 49 -7.29 -4.26 -3.24
C PHE A 49 -7.81 -2.83 -3.14
N LYS A 50 -9.14 -2.65 -3.21
CA LYS A 50 -9.79 -1.34 -3.05
C LYS A 50 -9.45 -0.70 -1.71
N HIS A 51 -9.53 -1.46 -0.63
CA HIS A 51 -9.20 -0.99 0.72
C HIS A 51 -7.77 -0.44 0.80
N TYR A 52 -6.79 -1.15 0.25
CA TYR A 52 -5.40 -0.70 0.27
C TYR A 52 -5.15 0.53 -0.62
N CYS A 53 -5.74 0.58 -1.82
CA CYS A 53 -5.68 1.77 -2.68
C CYS A 53 -6.27 3.01 -1.99
N GLU A 54 -7.41 2.87 -1.31
CA GLU A 54 -8.01 3.97 -0.54
C GLU A 54 -7.11 4.43 0.62
N ARG A 55 -6.41 3.51 1.29
CA ARG A 55 -5.44 3.85 2.34
C ARG A 55 -4.26 4.64 1.80
N VAL A 56 -3.64 4.19 0.70
CA VAL A 56 -2.54 4.91 0.01
C VAL A 56 -3.00 6.32 -0.35
N ARG A 57 -4.16 6.45 -0.99
CA ARG A 57 -4.73 7.74 -1.38
C ARG A 57 -4.88 8.71 -0.21
N ARG A 58 -5.44 8.27 0.93
CA ARG A 58 -5.60 9.12 2.12
C ARG A 58 -4.27 9.62 2.68
N ILE A 59 -3.21 8.79 2.61
CA ILE A 59 -1.87 9.21 3.06
C ILE A 59 -1.33 10.30 2.15
N VAL A 60 -1.45 10.11 0.83
CA VAL A 60 -0.98 11.06 -0.18
C VAL A 60 -1.73 12.39 -0.08
N GLU A 61 -3.06 12.36 0.08
CA GLU A 61 -3.89 13.55 0.27
C GLU A 61 -3.46 14.33 1.52
N ARG A 62 -3.30 13.67 2.67
CA ARG A 62 -2.80 14.33 3.90
C ARG A 62 -1.41 14.93 3.75
N ARG A 63 -0.52 14.28 3.00
CA ARG A 63 0.83 14.82 2.74
C ARG A 63 0.77 16.09 1.90
N LYS A 64 -0.12 16.16 0.92
CA LYS A 64 -0.33 17.36 0.09
C LYS A 64 -0.93 18.52 0.89
N GLU A 65 -1.80 18.24 1.86
CA GLU A 65 -2.36 19.26 2.76
C GLU A 65 -1.32 19.85 3.72
N ALA A 66 -0.23 19.12 4.00
CA ALA A 66 0.83 19.52 4.93
C ALA A 66 2.05 20.19 4.27
N ALA A 67 2.09 20.27 2.93
CA ALA A 67 3.17 20.84 2.12
C ALA A 67 2.80 22.23 1.58
#